data_AF-A0A2E9VQI9-F1
#
_entry.id   AF-A0A2E9VQI9-F1
#
_cell.length_a   1.000
_cell.length_b   1.000
_cell.length_c   1.000
_cell.angle_alpha   90.00
_cell.angle_beta   90.00
_cell.angle_gamma   90.00
#
_symmetry.space_group_name_H-M   'P 1'
#
loop_
_entity.id
_entity.type
_entity.pdbx_description
1 polymer ?
#
loop_
_entity_poly.entity_id
_entity_poly.type
_entity_poly.pdbx_seq_one_letter_code
_entity_poly.pdbx_strand_id
1 'polypeptide(L)'
;MSWVAGLLQAKKRDLFSFRLIGIFLVIEVLLITVQTWRSEPSHFNTNSALNSSIQFFTELLVTISVIVIADLTFRSFGRLTVPADMKLAVRGGMSLLLAGCLIGFLILGIGYHQLSIDRAPETYGTRGVLKYPHGIPLHAIQILPLISWLSERFGHETRTRTMLVQTGLAFVIAFTGFGLLQTFTGHSRFESWAGLYLYWGSCIVIIGLWLVSTWSHLMSQNVPSSAVCDVE
;
A
#
# COMPACT_ATOMS: atom_id res chain seq x y z
N MET A 1 -11.75 4.17 3.24
CA MET A 1 -12.02 2.77 3.65
C MET A 1 -13.50 2.41 3.74
N SER A 2 -14.42 3.37 3.93
CA SER A 2 -15.86 3.12 4.06
C SER A 2 -16.53 2.43 2.87
N TRP A 3 -15.96 2.50 1.67
CA TRP A 3 -16.51 1.81 0.49
C TRP A 3 -16.22 0.30 0.51
N VAL A 4 -15.05 -0.13 1.02
CA VAL A 4 -14.68 -1.55 1.18
C VAL A 4 -15.62 -2.25 2.16
N ALA A 5 -16.08 -1.52 3.17
CA ALA A 5 -17.10 -1.97 4.11
C ALA A 5 -18.35 -2.54 3.43
N GLY A 6 -18.78 -1.89 2.35
CA GLY A 6 -19.97 -2.29 1.59
C GLY A 6 -19.78 -3.57 0.79
N LEU A 7 -18.53 -4.00 0.57
CA LEU A 7 -18.19 -5.24 -0.15
C LEU A 7 -18.03 -6.44 0.79
N LEU A 8 -17.77 -6.18 2.07
CA LEU A 8 -17.66 -7.20 3.11
C LEU A 8 -19.06 -7.54 3.65
N GLN A 9 -19.21 -8.72 4.26
CA GLN A 9 -20.39 -9.01 5.07
C GLN A 9 -20.40 -8.08 6.29
N ALA A 10 -21.05 -6.93 6.14
CA ALA A 10 -21.05 -5.87 7.15
C ALA A 10 -21.91 -6.28 8.36
N LYS A 11 -21.27 -6.35 9.53
CA LYS A 11 -21.93 -6.45 10.83
C LYS A 11 -22.30 -5.04 11.29
N LYS A 12 -23.33 -4.91 12.13
CA LYS A 12 -23.74 -3.60 12.71
C LYS A 12 -22.59 -2.85 13.40
N ARG A 13 -21.62 -3.58 13.99
CA ARG A 13 -20.42 -3.03 14.65
C ARG A 13 -19.38 -2.46 13.68
N ASP A 14 -19.39 -2.88 12.42
CA ASP A 14 -18.39 -2.44 11.44
C ASP A 14 -18.63 -0.99 11.05
N LEU A 15 -19.90 -0.59 10.88
CA LEU A 15 -20.26 0.79 10.55
C LEU A 15 -19.77 1.79 11.60
N PHE A 16 -19.87 1.42 12.88
CA PHE A 16 -19.31 2.18 13.98
C PHE A 16 -17.78 2.26 13.90
N SER A 17 -17.12 1.12 13.70
CA SER A 17 -15.66 1.02 13.59
C SER A 17 -15.11 1.87 12.43
N PHE A 18 -15.78 1.88 11.27
CA PHE A 18 -15.39 2.70 10.13
C PHE A 18 -15.50 4.20 10.39
N ARG A 19 -16.59 4.63 11.05
CA ARG A 19 -16.77 6.05 11.42
C ARG A 19 -15.68 6.48 12.40
N LEU A 20 -15.41 5.64 13.40
CA LEU A 20 -14.43 5.89 14.43
C LEU A 20 -13.01 6.00 13.85
N ILE A 21 -12.60 5.07 12.98
CA ILE A 21 -11.30 5.16 12.29
C ILE A 21 -11.24 6.37 11.38
N GLY A 22 -12.32 6.69 10.66
CA GLY A 22 -12.39 7.89 9.83
C GLY A 22 -12.11 9.15 10.64
N ILE A 23 -12.71 9.27 11.83
CA ILE A 23 -12.45 10.35 12.77
C ILE A 23 -11.00 10.30 13.27
N PHE A 24 -10.49 9.12 13.64
CA PHE A 24 -9.14 8.97 14.16
C PHE A 24 -8.08 9.39 13.16
N LEU A 25 -8.18 8.95 11.91
CA LEU A 25 -7.27 9.35 10.83
C LEU A 25 -7.35 10.85 10.54
N VAL A 26 -8.54 11.46 10.61
CA VAL A 26 -8.67 12.92 10.46
C VAL A 26 -7.99 13.65 11.61
N ILE A 27 -8.22 13.24 12.86
CA ILE A 27 -7.58 13.83 14.03
C ILE A 27 -6.06 13.66 13.96
N GLU A 28 -5.57 12.47 13.60
CA GLU A 28 -4.16 12.17 13.43
C GLU A 28 -3.49 13.11 12.41
N VAL A 29 -4.07 13.23 11.21
CA VAL A 29 -3.57 14.14 10.17
C VAL A 29 -3.59 15.59 10.64
N LEU A 30 -4.65 16.01 11.37
CA LEU A 30 -4.73 17.34 11.95
C LEU A 30 -3.60 17.58 12.97
N LEU A 31 -3.35 16.64 13.87
CA LEU A 31 -2.28 16.73 14.87
C LEU A 31 -0.89 16.83 14.22
N ILE A 32 -0.61 15.99 13.22
CA ILE A 32 0.65 16.04 12.44
C ILE A 32 0.76 17.38 11.68
N THR A 33 -0.34 17.88 11.14
CA THR A 33 -0.37 19.17 10.43
C THR A 33 -0.09 20.33 11.36
N VAL A 34 -0.68 20.33 12.56
CA VAL A 34 -0.40 21.34 13.60
C VAL A 34 1.09 21.32 13.99
N GLN A 35 1.70 20.14 14.16
CA GLN A 35 3.14 20.06 14.43
C GLN A 35 3.96 20.64 13.27
N THR A 36 3.58 20.36 12.03
CA THR A 36 4.23 20.94 10.85
C THR A 36 4.13 22.47 10.83
N TRP A 37 2.96 23.04 11.16
CA TRP A 37 2.75 24.49 11.27
C TRP A 37 3.59 25.12 12.38
N ARG A 38 3.80 24.39 13.48
CA ARG A 38 4.69 24.78 14.57
C ARG A 38 6.17 24.60 14.25
N SER A 39 6.52 24.07 13.07
CA SER A 39 7.88 23.65 12.71
C SER A 39 8.48 22.62 13.69
N GLU A 40 7.62 21.78 14.27
CA GLU A 40 7.96 20.76 15.25
C GLU A 40 7.85 19.35 14.63
N PRO A 41 8.76 18.42 14.96
CA PRO A 41 8.58 17.02 14.58
C PRO A 41 7.32 16.44 15.24
N SER A 42 6.54 15.67 14.47
CA SER A 42 5.34 14.99 14.97
C SER A 42 5.61 13.68 15.72
N HIS A 43 6.77 13.08 15.45
CA HIS A 43 7.24 11.85 16.08
C HIS A 43 8.63 12.10 16.67
N PHE A 44 8.95 11.35 17.72
CA PHE A 44 10.22 11.46 18.45
C PHE A 44 10.46 12.82 19.14
N ASN A 45 9.39 13.56 19.45
CA ASN A 45 9.48 14.90 20.03
C ASN A 45 8.79 14.94 21.40
N THR A 46 9.59 14.85 22.44
CA THR A 46 9.14 14.84 23.84
C THR A 46 9.66 16.05 24.64
N ASN A 47 10.11 17.09 23.93
CA ASN A 47 10.74 18.28 24.53
C ASN A 47 9.77 19.17 25.34
N SER A 48 8.46 18.93 25.24
CA SER A 48 7.42 19.65 25.99
C SER A 48 6.20 18.77 26.23
N ALA A 49 5.38 19.12 27.22
CA ALA A 49 4.13 18.41 27.53
C ALA A 49 3.17 18.35 26.33
N LEU A 50 3.09 19.43 25.54
CA LEU A 50 2.26 19.48 24.34
C LEU A 50 2.79 18.53 23.26
N ASN A 51 4.10 18.53 22.98
CA ASN A 51 4.69 17.65 21.97
C ASN A 51 4.54 16.17 22.35
N SER A 52 4.80 15.83 23.62
CA SER A 52 4.60 14.48 24.15
C SER A 52 3.15 14.03 24.05
N SER A 53 2.20 14.92 24.33
CA SER A 53 0.76 14.61 24.23
C SER A 53 0.35 14.38 22.77
N ILE A 54 0.79 15.24 21.84
CA ILE A 54 0.50 15.10 20.42
C ILE A 54 1.05 13.77 19.87
N GLN A 55 2.29 13.43 20.22
CA GLN A 55 2.88 12.16 19.81
C GLN A 55 2.10 10.98 20.39
N PHE A 56 1.81 10.99 21.70
CA PHE A 56 1.04 9.93 22.34
C PHE A 56 -0.33 9.69 21.66
N PHE A 57 -1.09 10.76 21.41
CA PHE A 57 -2.39 10.63 20.75
C PHE A 57 -2.24 10.14 19.30
N THR A 58 -1.26 10.63 18.55
CA THR A 58 -0.99 10.17 17.18
C THR A 58 -0.70 8.67 17.16
N GLU A 59 0.23 8.19 17.99
CA GLU A 59 0.58 6.77 18.08
C GLU A 59 -0.59 5.89 18.56
N LEU A 60 -1.39 6.36 19.53
CA LEU A 60 -2.56 5.65 20.04
C LEU A 60 -3.65 5.50 18.96
N LEU A 61 -3.98 6.60 18.27
CA LEU A 61 -5.01 6.62 17.21
C LEU A 61 -4.62 5.72 16.04
N VAL A 62 -3.35 5.76 15.62
CA VAL A 62 -2.80 4.86 14.59
C VAL A 62 -2.89 3.41 15.05
N THR A 63 -2.45 3.11 16.27
CA THR A 63 -2.46 1.73 16.79
C THR A 63 -3.86 1.12 16.76
N ILE A 64 -4.87 1.86 17.22
CA ILE A 64 -6.26 1.40 17.16
C ILE A 64 -6.71 1.22 15.71
N SER A 65 -6.35 2.14 14.82
CA SER A 65 -6.68 2.07 13.39
C SER A 65 -6.07 0.83 12.73
N VAL A 66 -4.83 0.47 13.05
CA VAL A 66 -4.15 -0.71 12.52
C VAL A 66 -4.84 -2.01 12.96
N ILE A 67 -5.30 -2.09 14.21
CA ILE A 67 -6.06 -3.26 14.70
C ILE A 67 -7.30 -3.52 13.82
N VAL A 68 -8.05 -2.46 13.51
CA VAL A 68 -9.25 -2.63 12.67
C VAL A 68 -8.88 -2.87 11.21
N ILE A 69 -7.83 -2.22 10.68
CA ILE A 69 -7.30 -2.52 9.35
C ILE A 69 -6.91 -4.00 9.24
N ALA A 70 -6.30 -4.57 10.27
CA ALA A 70 -5.95 -5.98 10.32
C ALA A 70 -7.19 -6.88 10.26
N ASP A 71 -8.21 -6.64 11.11
CA ASP A 71 -9.49 -7.37 11.05
C ASP A 71 -10.12 -7.34 9.65
N LEU A 72 -10.20 -6.15 9.06
CA LEU A 72 -10.76 -5.95 7.72
C LEU A 72 -9.93 -6.67 6.65
N THR A 73 -8.61 -6.65 6.79
CA THR A 73 -7.69 -7.34 5.87
C THR A 73 -7.98 -8.84 5.91
N PHE A 74 -8.02 -9.46 7.08
CA PHE A 74 -8.33 -10.88 7.20
C PHE A 74 -9.71 -11.23 6.66
N ARG A 75 -10.72 -10.41 6.95
CA ARG A 75 -12.09 -10.63 6.45
C ARG A 75 -12.21 -10.47 4.94
N SER A 76 -11.35 -9.68 4.30
CA SER A 76 -11.31 -9.54 2.83
C SER A 76 -10.92 -10.84 2.11
N PHE A 77 -10.27 -11.78 2.80
CA PHE A 77 -9.97 -13.11 2.27
C PHE A 77 -11.16 -14.08 2.37
N GLY A 78 -12.22 -13.71 3.10
CA GLY A 78 -13.49 -14.43 3.12
C GLY A 78 -14.32 -14.25 1.84
N ARG A 79 -15.64 -14.37 1.99
CA ARG A 79 -16.60 -14.25 0.88
C ARG A 79 -16.77 -12.79 0.45
N LEU A 80 -16.43 -12.51 -0.81
CA LEU A 80 -16.68 -11.25 -1.50
C LEU A 80 -17.56 -11.50 -2.74
N THR A 81 -18.69 -10.78 -2.85
CA THR A 81 -19.62 -10.89 -3.99
C THR A 81 -19.34 -9.79 -5.02
N VAL A 82 -18.16 -9.85 -5.62
CA VAL A 82 -17.69 -8.91 -6.67
C VAL A 82 -16.94 -9.67 -7.77
N PRO A 83 -16.70 -9.09 -8.96
CA PRO A 83 -15.86 -9.69 -10.01
C PRO A 83 -14.44 -10.05 -9.55
N ALA A 84 -13.78 -10.98 -10.24
CA ALA A 84 -12.48 -11.53 -9.84
C ALA A 84 -11.37 -10.46 -9.72
N ASP A 85 -11.35 -9.49 -10.62
CA ASP A 85 -10.41 -8.37 -10.62
C ASP A 85 -10.61 -7.47 -9.39
N MET A 86 -11.87 -7.17 -9.02
CA MET A 86 -12.17 -6.37 -7.83
C MET A 86 -11.84 -7.15 -6.54
N LYS A 87 -12.04 -8.48 -6.50
CA LYS A 87 -11.61 -9.31 -5.36
C LYS A 87 -10.10 -9.22 -5.17
N LEU A 88 -9.34 -9.34 -6.26
CA LEU A 88 -7.88 -9.22 -6.22
C LEU A 88 -7.46 -7.81 -5.77
N ALA A 89 -8.09 -6.76 -6.31
CA ALA A 89 -7.80 -5.37 -5.97
C ALA A 89 -8.02 -5.09 -4.48
N VAL A 90 -9.13 -5.56 -3.91
CA VAL A 90 -9.42 -5.41 -2.48
C VAL A 90 -8.42 -6.19 -1.63
N ARG A 91 -8.18 -7.47 -1.94
CA ARG A 91 -7.26 -8.31 -1.15
C ARG A 91 -5.82 -7.79 -1.20
N GLY A 92 -5.31 -7.53 -2.40
CA GLY A 92 -3.97 -6.98 -2.59
C GLY A 92 -3.82 -5.59 -1.96
N GLY A 93 -4.83 -4.73 -2.12
CA GLY A 93 -4.86 -3.40 -1.54
C GLY A 93 -4.85 -3.41 -0.01
N MET A 94 -5.68 -4.26 0.61
CA MET A 94 -5.74 -4.41 2.07
C MET A 94 -4.46 -5.04 2.63
N SER A 95 -3.91 -6.07 1.97
CA SER A 95 -2.64 -6.67 2.36
C SER A 95 -1.48 -5.68 2.33
N LEU A 96 -1.39 -4.87 1.27
CA LEU A 96 -0.35 -3.85 1.17
C LEU A 96 -0.59 -2.71 2.17
N LEU A 97 -1.83 -2.27 2.38
CA LEU A 97 -2.15 -1.30 3.43
C LEU A 97 -1.64 -1.79 4.80
N LEU A 98 -1.97 -3.04 5.18
CA LEU A 98 -1.51 -3.63 6.43
C LEU A 98 0.01 -3.74 6.47
N ALA A 99 0.66 -4.17 5.38
CA ALA A 99 2.12 -4.22 5.30
C ALA A 99 2.75 -2.83 5.49
N GLY A 100 2.16 -1.78 4.89
CA GLY A 100 2.53 -0.39 5.12
C GLY A 100 2.44 -0.01 6.59
N CYS A 101 1.32 -0.31 7.26
CA CYS A 101 1.17 -0.08 8.69
C CYS A 101 2.23 -0.80 9.54
N LEU A 102 2.55 -2.07 9.22
CA LEU A 102 3.60 -2.83 9.91
C LEU A 102 5.00 -2.25 9.68
N ILE A 103 5.29 -1.76 8.46
CA ILE A 103 6.52 -0.98 8.19
C ILE A 103 6.55 0.27 9.09
N GLY A 104 5.41 0.91 9.33
CA GLY A 104 5.27 2.04 10.28
C GLY A 104 5.75 1.69 11.69
N PHE A 105 5.34 0.54 12.23
CA PHE A 105 5.82 0.06 13.53
C PHE A 105 7.31 -0.31 13.52
N LEU A 106 7.79 -0.94 12.44
CA LEU A 106 9.21 -1.25 12.27
C LEU A 106 10.07 0.02 12.34
N ILE A 107 9.68 1.07 11.61
CA ILE A 107 10.45 2.32 11.59
C ILE A 107 10.36 3.09 12.90
N LEU A 108 9.25 2.98 13.64
CA LEU A 108 9.16 3.49 15.01
C LEU A 108 10.15 2.80 15.94
N GLY A 109 10.21 1.46 15.91
CA GLY A 109 11.16 0.68 16.72
C GLY A 109 12.61 1.04 16.41
N ILE A 110 12.95 1.17 15.13
CA ILE A 110 14.29 1.63 14.71
C ILE A 110 14.56 3.05 15.20
N GLY A 111 13.61 3.97 15.05
CA GLY A 111 13.76 5.36 15.49
C GLY A 111 14.00 5.48 17.00
N TYR A 112 13.25 4.74 17.82
CA TYR A 112 13.47 4.70 19.27
C TYR A 112 14.83 4.10 19.64
N HIS A 113 15.26 3.05 18.94
CA HIS A 113 16.62 2.52 19.12
C HIS A 113 17.68 3.57 18.76
N GLN A 114 17.52 4.29 17.65
CA GLN A 114 18.45 5.35 17.24
C GLN A 114 18.52 6.48 18.28
N LEU A 115 17.38 6.91 18.85
CA LEU A 115 17.36 7.87 19.96
C LEU A 115 18.15 7.36 21.17
N SER A 116 18.01 6.08 21.52
CA SER A 116 18.68 5.50 22.69
C SER A 116 20.21 5.48 22.60
N ILE A 117 20.76 5.69 21.40
CA ILE A 117 22.20 5.75 21.11
C ILE A 117 22.61 7.13 20.53
N ASP A 118 21.82 8.18 20.80
CA ASP A 118 22.05 9.56 20.40
C ASP A 118 22.23 9.77 18.88
N ARG A 119 21.44 9.04 18.07
CA ARG A 119 21.39 9.17 16.61
C ARG A 119 20.04 9.72 16.14
N ALA A 120 20.05 10.30 14.94
CA ALA A 120 18.85 10.83 14.30
C ALA A 120 17.80 9.73 14.03
N PRO A 121 16.59 9.80 14.65
CA PRO A 121 15.59 8.73 14.59
C PRO A 121 14.92 8.54 13.24
N GLU A 122 14.97 9.54 12.37
CA GLU A 122 14.38 9.51 11.03
C GLU A 122 15.30 8.89 9.96
N THR A 123 16.55 8.60 10.32
CA THR A 123 17.56 8.11 9.39
C THR A 123 18.06 6.70 9.71
N TYR A 124 18.32 5.93 8.65
CA TYR A 124 19.01 4.66 8.71
C TYR A 124 20.32 4.74 7.91
N GLY A 125 21.41 4.22 8.49
CA GLY A 125 22.73 4.32 7.88
C GLY A 125 23.18 5.78 7.74
N THR A 126 23.66 6.15 6.57
CA THR A 126 24.16 7.52 6.31
C THR A 126 23.05 8.50 5.92
N ARG A 127 22.13 8.11 5.01
CA ARG A 127 21.09 9.00 4.45
C ARG A 127 19.75 8.31 4.17
N GLY A 128 19.56 7.07 4.61
CA GLY A 128 18.33 6.31 4.38
C GLY A 128 17.16 6.94 5.14
N VAL A 129 16.06 7.27 4.46
CA VAL A 129 14.91 7.94 5.09
C VAL A 129 13.88 6.91 5.54
N LEU A 130 13.75 6.70 6.85
CA LEU A 130 12.93 5.61 7.42
C LEU A 130 11.45 5.65 7.00
N LYS A 131 10.86 6.85 6.90
CA LYS A 131 9.46 6.99 6.45
C LYS A 131 9.20 6.71 4.97
N TYR A 132 10.24 6.60 4.16
CA TYR A 132 10.13 6.47 2.71
C TYR A 132 9.40 5.19 2.24
N PRO A 133 9.76 3.98 2.72
CA PRO A 133 9.10 2.73 2.35
C PRO A 133 7.66 2.60 2.87
N HIS A 134 7.28 3.39 3.87
CA HIS A 134 5.99 3.30 4.53
C HIS A 134 4.85 3.83 3.64
N GLY A 135 5.04 4.96 2.95
CA GLY A 135 3.94 5.69 2.32
C GLY A 135 3.28 4.99 1.13
N ILE A 136 4.08 4.40 0.24
CA ILE A 136 3.61 3.77 -1.01
C ILE A 136 2.56 2.65 -0.77
N PRO A 137 2.83 1.64 0.07
CA PRO A 137 1.89 0.53 0.28
C PRO A 137 0.56 0.97 0.92
N LEU A 138 0.52 2.08 1.67
CA LEU A 138 -0.72 2.62 2.26
C LEU A 138 -1.75 3.05 1.21
N HIS A 139 -1.29 3.43 0.01
CA HIS A 139 -2.15 3.91 -1.07
C HIS A 139 -2.67 2.79 -1.98
N ALA A 140 -2.23 1.54 -1.76
CA ALA A 140 -2.60 0.40 -2.61
C ALA A 140 -4.12 0.15 -2.65
N ILE A 141 -4.79 0.32 -1.51
CA ILE A 141 -6.24 0.12 -1.38
C ILE A 141 -7.06 1.21 -2.09
N GLN A 142 -6.48 2.38 -2.39
CA GLN A 142 -7.11 3.39 -3.22
C GLN A 142 -6.84 3.09 -4.70
N ILE A 143 -5.60 2.76 -5.06
CA ILE A 143 -5.15 2.66 -6.46
C ILE A 143 -5.69 1.40 -7.14
N LEU A 144 -5.54 0.21 -6.53
CA LEU A 144 -5.90 -1.05 -7.21
C LEU A 144 -7.41 -1.15 -7.51
N PRO A 145 -8.30 -0.78 -6.57
CA PRO A 145 -9.74 -0.80 -6.86
C PRO A 145 -10.15 0.29 -7.84
N LEU A 146 -9.47 1.44 -7.84
CA LEU A 146 -9.67 2.48 -8.85
C LEU A 146 -9.32 1.97 -10.24
N ILE A 147 -8.24 1.22 -10.41
CA ILE A 147 -7.88 0.57 -11.69
C ILE A 147 -8.98 -0.39 -12.14
N SER A 148 -9.44 -1.28 -11.25
CA SER A 148 -10.52 -2.23 -11.52
C SER A 148 -11.81 -1.53 -11.95
N TRP A 149 -12.25 -0.55 -11.16
CA TRP A 149 -13.47 0.22 -11.41
C TRP A 149 -13.38 1.02 -12.70
N LEU A 150 -12.29 1.76 -12.92
CA LEU A 150 -12.14 2.59 -14.11
C LEU A 150 -12.08 1.75 -15.39
N SER A 151 -11.39 0.61 -15.34
CA SER A 151 -11.32 -0.32 -16.47
C SER A 151 -12.67 -0.91 -16.83
N GLU A 152 -13.53 -1.17 -15.83
CA GLU A 152 -14.93 -1.54 -16.05
C GLU A 152 -15.73 -0.42 -16.73
N ARG A 153 -15.53 0.84 -16.31
CA ARG A 153 -16.21 2.00 -16.93
C ARG A 153 -15.82 2.20 -18.40
N PHE A 154 -14.63 1.77 -18.80
CA PHE A 154 -14.18 1.77 -20.19
C PHE A 154 -14.61 0.53 -20.98
N GLY A 155 -15.42 -0.37 -20.41
CA GLY A 155 -15.96 -1.53 -21.09
C GLY A 155 -14.96 -2.68 -21.26
N HIS A 156 -13.85 -2.68 -20.52
CA HIS A 156 -12.90 -3.78 -20.57
C HIS A 156 -13.47 -5.05 -19.93
N GLU A 157 -13.22 -6.19 -20.56
CA GLU A 157 -13.58 -7.50 -20.04
C GLU A 157 -12.86 -7.81 -18.72
N THR A 158 -13.49 -8.65 -17.87
CA THR A 158 -12.97 -9.05 -16.55
C THR A 158 -11.53 -9.57 -16.59
N ARG A 159 -11.13 -10.25 -17.67
CA ARG A 159 -9.77 -10.80 -17.81
C ARG A 159 -8.73 -9.70 -18.00
N THR A 160 -9.00 -8.73 -18.89
CA THR A 160 -8.16 -7.54 -19.08
C THR A 160 -8.10 -6.71 -17.82
N ARG A 161 -9.23 -6.50 -17.14
CA ARG A 161 -9.29 -5.82 -15.83
C ARG A 161 -8.42 -6.52 -14.78
N THR A 162 -8.48 -7.85 -14.71
CA THR A 162 -7.68 -8.66 -13.78
C THR A 162 -6.19 -8.47 -14.05
N MET A 163 -5.78 -8.51 -15.33
CA MET A 163 -4.40 -8.25 -15.73
C MET A 163 -3.96 -6.83 -15.33
N LEU A 164 -4.78 -5.80 -15.56
CA LEU A 164 -4.45 -4.43 -15.15
C LEU A 164 -4.28 -4.30 -13.63
N VAL A 165 -5.14 -4.96 -12.83
CA VAL A 165 -5.02 -5.00 -11.37
C VAL A 165 -3.75 -5.74 -10.93
N GLN A 166 -3.42 -6.88 -11.55
CA GLN A 166 -2.18 -7.62 -11.28
C GLN A 166 -0.94 -6.78 -11.59
N THR A 167 -0.96 -6.06 -12.71
CA THR A 167 0.10 -5.15 -13.12
C THR A 167 0.28 -4.03 -12.08
N GLY A 168 -0.82 -3.39 -11.69
CA GLY A 168 -0.81 -2.35 -10.65
C GLY A 168 -0.29 -2.88 -9.32
N LEU A 169 -0.69 -4.09 -8.93
CA LEU A 169 -0.21 -4.73 -7.71
C LEU A 169 1.30 -4.96 -7.76
N ALA A 170 1.83 -5.48 -8.87
CA ALA A 170 3.25 -5.68 -9.09
C ALA A 170 4.03 -4.36 -9.02
N PHE A 171 3.50 -3.28 -9.59
CA PHE A 171 4.11 -1.95 -9.48
C PHE A 171 4.16 -1.45 -8.04
N VAL A 172 3.07 -1.55 -7.27
CA VAL A 172 3.08 -1.11 -5.87
C VAL A 172 4.09 -1.92 -5.04
N ILE A 173 4.19 -3.23 -5.28
CA ILE A 173 5.21 -4.08 -4.64
C ILE A 173 6.63 -3.63 -5.03
N ALA A 174 6.88 -3.39 -6.32
CA ALA A 174 8.18 -2.93 -6.81
C ALA A 174 8.57 -1.56 -6.22
N PHE A 175 7.65 -0.61 -6.16
CA PHE A 175 7.91 0.70 -5.56
C PHE A 175 8.11 0.61 -4.04
N THR A 176 7.40 -0.29 -3.35
CA THR A 176 7.62 -0.55 -1.91
C THR A 176 9.01 -1.15 -1.68
N GLY A 177 9.40 -2.14 -2.50
CA GLY A 177 10.72 -2.76 -2.44
C GLY A 177 11.85 -1.77 -2.76
N PHE A 178 11.65 -0.87 -3.72
CA PHE A 178 12.56 0.26 -3.97
C PHE A 178 12.75 1.15 -2.73
N GLY A 179 11.65 1.56 -2.08
CA GLY A 179 11.72 2.39 -0.88
C GLY A 179 12.46 1.69 0.28
N LEU A 180 12.22 0.38 0.44
CA LEU A 180 12.92 -0.45 1.44
C LEU A 180 14.41 -0.54 1.12
N LEU A 181 14.74 -0.83 -0.14
CA LEU A 181 16.11 -0.95 -0.60
C LEU A 181 16.88 0.36 -0.38
N GLN A 182 16.37 1.52 -0.81
CA GLN A 182 17.02 2.81 -0.56
C GLN A 182 17.26 3.07 0.92
N THR A 183 16.23 2.82 1.74
CA THR A 183 16.29 3.12 3.17
C THR A 183 17.31 2.25 3.88
N PHE A 184 17.26 0.94 3.68
CA PHE A 184 18.09 -0.01 4.42
C PHE A 184 19.51 -0.16 3.86
N THR A 185 19.79 0.37 2.68
CA THR A 185 21.15 0.54 2.16
C THR A 185 21.76 1.90 2.54
N GLY A 186 21.00 2.77 3.20
CA GLY A 186 21.46 4.09 3.65
C GLY A 186 21.53 5.15 2.55
N HIS A 187 20.93 4.91 1.38
CA HIS A 187 20.86 5.89 0.29
C HIS A 187 19.69 6.85 0.46
N SER A 188 19.86 8.09 -0.01
CA SER A 188 18.76 9.06 -0.01
C SER A 188 17.66 8.70 -1.01
N ARG A 189 16.47 9.29 -0.86
CA ARG A 189 15.23 8.91 -1.58
C ARG A 189 15.39 8.75 -3.09
N PHE A 190 16.16 9.64 -3.72
CA PHE A 190 16.30 9.72 -5.18
C PHE A 190 17.75 9.52 -5.64
N GLU A 191 18.61 9.02 -4.76
CA GLU A 191 19.99 8.74 -5.10
C GLU A 191 20.10 7.50 -5.97
N SER A 192 20.84 7.64 -7.07
CA SER A 192 21.12 6.55 -7.98
C SER A 192 22.41 5.82 -7.61
N TRP A 193 22.40 4.50 -7.76
CA TRP A 193 23.54 3.62 -7.52
C TRP A 193 23.34 2.28 -8.25
N ALA A 194 24.41 1.50 -8.41
CA ALA A 194 24.41 0.30 -9.25
C ALA A 194 23.29 -0.70 -8.93
N GLY A 195 23.08 -1.02 -7.64
CA GLY A 195 22.05 -1.97 -7.22
C GLY A 195 20.62 -1.48 -7.45
N LEU A 196 20.40 -0.16 -7.47
CA LEU A 196 19.11 0.41 -7.83
C LEU A 196 18.76 0.15 -9.30
N TYR A 197 19.73 0.30 -10.21
CA TYR A 197 19.52 0.02 -11.62
C TYR A 197 19.26 -1.47 -11.88
N LEU A 198 19.99 -2.35 -11.18
CA LEU A 198 19.76 -3.79 -11.24
C LEU A 198 18.36 -4.15 -10.73
N TYR A 199 17.91 -3.53 -9.64
CA TYR A 199 16.57 -3.72 -9.09
C TYR A 199 15.49 -3.33 -10.11
N TRP A 200 15.53 -2.10 -10.62
CA TRP A 200 14.55 -1.63 -11.59
C TRP A 200 14.59 -2.40 -12.91
N GLY A 201 15.79 -2.71 -13.41
CA GLY A 201 15.97 -3.56 -14.60
C GLY A 201 15.31 -4.92 -14.42
N SER A 202 15.50 -5.55 -13.26
CA SER A 202 14.87 -6.84 -12.93
C SER A 202 13.34 -6.72 -12.86
N CYS A 203 12.81 -5.70 -12.17
CA CYS A 203 11.37 -5.47 -12.09
C CYS A 203 10.74 -5.25 -13.47
N ILE A 204 11.38 -4.44 -14.33
CA ILE A 204 10.92 -4.15 -15.69
C ILE A 204 10.90 -5.44 -16.52
N VAL A 205 11.95 -6.25 -16.48
CA VAL A 205 12.02 -7.51 -17.21
C VAL A 205 10.93 -8.48 -16.72
N ILE A 206 10.78 -8.65 -15.42
CA ILE A 206 9.79 -9.58 -14.84
C ILE A 206 8.36 -9.16 -15.20
N ILE A 207 8.00 -7.88 -14.97
CA ILE A 207 6.66 -7.36 -15.27
C ILE A 207 6.41 -7.38 -16.78
N GLY A 208 7.41 -7.03 -17.59
CA GLY A 208 7.32 -7.04 -19.05
C GLY A 208 7.10 -8.45 -19.62
N LEU A 209 7.89 -9.44 -19.17
CA LEU A 209 7.71 -10.84 -19.57
C LEU A 209 6.33 -11.37 -19.19
N TRP A 210 5.86 -11.04 -17.99
CA TRP A 210 4.52 -11.42 -17.53
C TRP A 210 3.42 -10.77 -18.39
N LEU A 211 3.56 -9.49 -18.75
CA LEU A 211 2.61 -8.79 -19.64
C LEU A 211 2.58 -9.43 -21.04
N VAL A 212 3.75 -9.67 -21.65
CA VAL A 212 3.84 -10.29 -22.98
C VAL A 212 3.23 -11.69 -22.97
N SER A 213 3.58 -12.50 -21.98
CA SER A 213 3.03 -13.85 -21.83
C SER A 213 1.50 -13.83 -21.66
N THR A 214 0.98 -12.96 -20.78
CA THR A 214 -0.45 -12.88 -20.51
C THR A 214 -1.22 -12.34 -21.71
N TRP A 215 -0.68 -11.34 -22.40
CA TRP A 215 -1.25 -10.77 -23.62
C TRP A 215 -1.31 -11.77 -24.76
N SER A 216 -0.23 -12.53 -24.99
CA SER A 216 -0.21 -13.57 -26.02
C SER A 216 -1.30 -14.63 -25.78
N HIS A 217 -1.50 -15.03 -24.52
CA HIS A 217 -2.52 -16.01 -24.15
C HIS A 217 -3.96 -15.45 -24.20
N LEU A 218 -4.11 -14.14 -24.08
CA LEU A 218 -5.38 -13.43 -24.30
C LEU A 218 -5.74 -13.47 -25.78
N MET A 219 -4.80 -13.10 -26.65
CA MET A 219 -5.03 -13.06 -28.09
C MET A 219 -5.27 -14.45 -28.69
N SER A 220 -4.55 -15.47 -28.23
CA SER A 220 -4.71 -16.84 -28.74
C SER A 220 -6.09 -17.45 -28.47
N GLN A 221 -6.81 -16.96 -27.44
CA GLN A 221 -8.15 -17.45 -27.10
C GLN A 221 -9.28 -16.71 -27.85
N ASN A 222 -8.98 -15.58 -28.48
CA ASN A 222 -9.95 -14.80 -29.25
C ASN A 222 -10.01 -15.20 -30.75
N VAL A 223 -9.23 -16.21 -31.17
CA VAL A 223 -9.32 -16.76 -32.53
C VAL A 223 -10.51 -17.73 -32.60
N PRO A 224 -11.54 -17.47 -33.43
CA PRO A 224 -12.70 -18.35 -33.54
C PRO A 224 -12.30 -19.75 -34.04
N SER A 225 -12.83 -20.79 -33.40
CA SER A 225 -12.62 -22.21 -33.77
C SER A 225 -13.24 -22.59 -35.12
N SER A 226 -13.95 -21.69 -35.79
CA SER A 226 -14.61 -21.94 -37.08
C SER A 226 -13.65 -21.96 -38.28
N ALA A 227 -12.34 -21.75 -38.08
CA ALA A 227 -11.36 -21.75 -39.18
C ALA A 227 -10.69 -23.11 -39.45
N VAL A 228 -11.16 -24.21 -38.83
CA VAL A 228 -10.50 -25.53 -38.90
C VAL A 228 -11.35 -26.62 -39.58
N CYS A 229 -12.55 -26.32 -40.09
CA CYS A 229 -13.43 -27.34 -40.70
C CYS A 229 -13.43 -27.45 -42.23
N ASP A 230 -12.69 -26.64 -42.99
CA ASP A 230 -12.73 -26.71 -44.46
C ASP A 230 -11.37 -27.11 -45.05
N VAL A 231 -10.97 -28.37 -44.89
CA VAL A 231 -10.13 -29.08 -45.87
C VAL A 231 -10.58 -30.54 -45.89
N GLU A 232 -11.47 -30.85 -46.83
CA GLU A 232 -11.67 -32.19 -47.40
C GLU A 232 -10.41 -32.67 -48.15
#